data_AF-A0A7C3N3Z7-F1
#
_entry.id   AF-A0A7C3N3Z7-F1
#
_cell.length_a   1.000
_cell.length_b   1.000
_cell.length_c   1.000
_cell.angle_alpha   90.00
_cell.angle_beta   90.00
_cell.angle_gamma   90.00
#
_symmetry.space_group_name_H-M   'P 1'
#
loop_
_entity.id
_entity.type
_entity.pdbx_description
1 polymer ?
#
loop_
_entity_poly.entity_id
_entity_poly.type
_entity_poly.pdbx_seq_one_letter_code
_entity_poly.pdbx_strand_id
1 'polypeptide(L)'
;MTETTDGTTRYRLFIEGATIDYSDQNNVLETLGFLKKSGTSAVRGLLGDLALTTGGEPITASTRLDEIDGYLDYGSGDTILLSGTDTNGNVVNTVFSIYDGDYKTIGDLLAAIEAAYGDVTASITAEGKIQVVDDEVGDDQLSVILTPSQSSLHFDTDGDLGAISTLRVRELQAGSDATLILDGVTLHPTTNTVSDLIPGVTLSLKKEDPDTTITLAVNRDEEGIKEKVLQFINAYNETIEAINAQLTYKADSESSQAPLFGDGTLRSLRALLSGTVLGRISGASDDFSTVGMAGVSLGKDGKLTLDESRFQDALTNHFDDLRTLFSVSWSSTTSHLTYILHTKNTQAGTYNLQITSLDPLEGYFVTPGDARSDGDYLTGLSGDVDGLMVRYTGSETGAVGSLTLRFGVAELLSRGLEAITDPVSGYLTEKNRIIQDAITNLDHRIQTMEDRLEQKMATLEKRFIAMETALSKLQSQSGWLSSQINAINQGWR
;
A
#
# COMPACT_ATOMS: atom_id res chain seq x y z
N MET A 1 9.83 -55.07 32.42
CA MET A 1 10.53 -56.34 32.12
C MET A 1 10.73 -56.42 30.62
N THR A 2 11.93 -56.70 30.12
CA THR A 2 12.21 -56.88 28.68
C THR A 2 12.16 -58.36 28.32
N GLU A 3 11.54 -58.66 27.18
CA GLU A 3 11.61 -59.98 26.56
C GLU A 3 12.15 -59.79 25.14
N THR A 4 13.24 -60.48 24.83
CA THR A 4 13.87 -60.47 23.50
C THR A 4 13.65 -61.83 22.88
N THR A 5 12.86 -61.88 21.82
CA THR A 5 12.68 -63.08 20.98
C THR A 5 13.01 -62.71 19.53
N ASP A 6 13.77 -63.55 18.84
CA ASP A 6 14.15 -63.41 17.42
C ASP A 6 14.77 -62.05 17.04
N GLY A 7 15.73 -61.60 17.84
CA GLY A 7 16.52 -60.40 17.54
C GLY A 7 15.77 -59.08 17.66
N THR A 8 14.52 -59.09 18.15
CA THR A 8 13.76 -57.87 18.42
C THR A 8 13.42 -57.78 19.90
N THR A 9 14.07 -56.86 20.61
CA THR A 9 13.77 -56.54 22.01
C THR A 9 12.56 -55.61 22.08
N ARG A 10 11.48 -56.05 22.73
CA ARG A 10 10.34 -55.16 23.02
C ARG A 10 10.30 -54.83 24.51
N TYR A 11 10.08 -53.55 24.81
CA TYR A 11 9.94 -53.00 26.15
C TYR A 11 8.45 -52.79 26.41
N ARG A 12 7.90 -53.40 27.47
CA ARG A 12 6.59 -53.02 28.00
C ARG A 12 6.82 -52.17 29.26
N LEU A 13 6.44 -50.89 29.19
CA LEU A 13 6.50 -49.98 30.32
C LEU A 13 5.29 -50.26 31.23
N PHE A 14 5.55 -50.69 32.46
CA PHE A 14 4.55 -50.78 33.53
C PHE A 14 4.97 -49.74 34.56
N ILE A 15 4.12 -48.74 34.80
CA ILE A 15 4.36 -47.74 35.84
C ILE A 15 3.46 -48.10 37.00
N GLU A 16 4.03 -48.74 38.02
CA GLU A 16 3.39 -48.93 39.31
C GLU A 16 4.30 -48.32 40.37
N GLY A 17 3.79 -47.33 41.09
CA GLY A 17 4.51 -46.61 42.13
C GLY A 17 3.76 -45.33 42.51
N ALA A 18 3.43 -45.20 43.80
CA ALA A 18 2.63 -44.10 44.35
C ALA A 18 3.35 -42.73 44.36
N THR A 19 4.54 -42.64 43.76
CA THR A 19 5.32 -41.40 43.62
C THR A 19 6.13 -41.50 42.33
N ILE A 20 5.88 -40.59 41.39
CA ILE A 20 6.56 -40.54 40.09
C ILE A 20 7.70 -39.54 40.20
N ASP A 21 8.93 -40.03 40.32
CA ASP A 21 10.17 -39.22 40.32
C ASP A 21 10.76 -39.08 38.91
N TYR A 22 9.91 -39.15 37.88
CA TYR A 22 10.30 -39.03 36.47
C TYR A 22 10.27 -37.56 36.04
N SER A 23 11.37 -37.10 35.43
CA SER A 23 11.48 -35.80 34.77
C SER A 23 11.45 -36.03 33.26
N ASP A 24 10.39 -35.60 32.58
CA ASP A 24 10.31 -35.54 31.11
C ASP A 24 11.16 -34.36 30.63
N GLN A 25 12.48 -34.49 30.71
CA GLN A 25 13.40 -33.37 30.50
C GLN A 25 13.27 -32.69 29.11
N ASN A 26 12.58 -33.33 28.16
CA ASN A 26 12.37 -32.82 26.80
C ASN A 26 10.88 -32.73 26.39
N ASN A 27 9.93 -32.84 27.34
CA ASN A 27 8.47 -32.74 27.14
C ASN A 27 7.90 -33.67 26.04
N VAL A 28 8.55 -34.79 25.75
CA VAL A 28 8.17 -35.68 24.63
C VAL A 28 6.92 -36.47 24.96
N LEU A 29 6.77 -36.91 26.20
CA LEU A 29 5.57 -37.61 26.67
C LEU A 29 4.43 -36.63 26.97
N GLU A 30 4.74 -35.37 27.27
CA GLU A 30 3.76 -34.26 27.34
C GLU A 30 3.21 -33.88 25.95
N THR A 31 4.09 -33.74 24.95
CA THR A 31 3.72 -33.40 23.56
C THR A 31 2.90 -34.51 22.89
N LEU A 32 3.16 -35.76 23.28
CA LEU A 32 2.42 -36.93 22.80
C LEU A 32 1.18 -37.26 23.67
N GLY A 33 0.89 -36.47 24.71
CA GLY A 33 -0.35 -36.54 25.52
C GLY A 33 -0.37 -37.60 26.63
N PHE A 34 0.77 -38.20 26.98
CA PHE A 34 0.87 -39.29 27.96
C PHE A 34 1.16 -38.83 29.40
N LEU A 35 1.68 -37.61 29.62
CA LEU A 35 1.88 -37.01 30.94
C LEU A 35 1.16 -35.66 31.03
N LYS A 36 0.54 -35.38 32.19
CA LYS A 36 0.01 -34.06 32.56
C LYS A 36 0.70 -33.64 33.86
N LYS A 37 1.27 -32.43 33.91
CA LYS A 37 1.89 -31.88 35.12
C LYS A 37 0.86 -31.78 36.26
N SER A 38 1.13 -32.50 37.36
CA SER A 38 0.34 -32.48 38.58
C SER A 38 0.31 -31.09 39.21
N GLY A 39 -0.90 -30.58 39.38
CA GLY A 39 -1.18 -29.23 39.87
C GLY A 39 -2.49 -28.71 39.30
N THR A 40 -3.52 -29.55 39.32
CA THR A 40 -4.89 -29.24 38.91
C THR A 40 -5.68 -28.71 40.10
N SER A 41 -6.16 -27.47 40.02
CA SER A 41 -7.54 -27.17 40.43
C SER A 41 -8.18 -26.40 39.28
N ALA A 42 -8.76 -27.17 38.35
CA ALA A 42 -9.50 -26.67 37.20
C ALA A 42 -10.92 -26.31 37.65
N VAL A 43 -11.03 -25.32 38.54
CA VAL A 43 -12.34 -24.79 38.89
C VAL A 43 -12.46 -23.49 38.11
N ARG A 44 -13.22 -23.55 37.02
CA ARG A 44 -13.64 -22.43 36.19
C ARG A 44 -15.10 -22.20 36.52
N GLY A 45 -15.37 -21.45 37.58
CA GLY A 45 -16.75 -21.15 37.95
C GLY A 45 -17.08 -21.24 39.43
N LEU A 46 -18.22 -20.66 39.76
CA LEU A 46 -18.86 -20.68 41.07
C LEU A 46 -19.72 -21.94 41.17
N LEU A 47 -19.65 -22.66 42.29
CA LEU A 47 -20.47 -23.84 42.54
C LEU A 47 -21.22 -23.62 43.85
N GLY A 48 -22.54 -23.78 43.80
CA GLY A 48 -23.39 -23.68 44.97
C GLY A 48 -22.99 -24.65 46.06
N ASP A 49 -22.95 -24.16 47.29
CA ASP A 49 -22.54 -24.94 48.45
C ASP A 49 -23.54 -26.05 48.82
N LEU A 50 -24.83 -25.83 48.54
CA LEU A 50 -25.91 -26.76 48.88
C LEU A 50 -26.52 -27.42 47.64
N ALA A 51 -26.81 -28.71 47.76
CA ALA A 51 -27.62 -29.45 46.80
C ALA A 51 -29.10 -29.11 47.01
N LEU A 52 -29.75 -28.62 45.95
CA LEU A 52 -31.19 -28.47 45.89
C LEU A 52 -31.80 -29.84 45.56
N THR A 53 -32.91 -30.19 46.23
CA THR A 53 -33.57 -31.50 46.05
C THR A 53 -35.08 -31.37 45.93
N THR A 54 -35.76 -32.39 45.42
CA THR A 54 -37.21 -32.54 45.41
C THR A 54 -37.54 -33.97 45.86
N GLY A 55 -38.20 -34.12 47.01
CA GLY A 55 -38.41 -35.43 47.65
C GLY A 55 -37.12 -36.15 48.04
N GLY A 56 -36.04 -35.43 48.32
CA GLY A 56 -34.71 -35.95 48.63
C GLY A 56 -33.85 -36.35 47.42
N GLU A 57 -34.38 -36.22 46.20
CA GLU A 57 -33.63 -36.47 44.96
C GLU A 57 -33.09 -35.15 44.38
N PRO A 58 -31.90 -35.14 43.75
CA PRO A 58 -31.34 -33.93 43.12
C PRO A 58 -32.29 -33.29 42.10
N ILE A 59 -32.43 -31.97 42.15
CA ILE A 59 -33.20 -31.24 41.14
C ILE A 59 -32.54 -31.29 39.76
N THR A 60 -33.33 -31.02 38.72
CA THR A 60 -32.86 -30.88 37.35
C THR A 60 -33.29 -29.52 36.79
N ALA A 61 -32.78 -29.14 35.61
CA ALA A 61 -33.21 -27.92 34.93
C ALA A 61 -34.74 -27.87 34.68
N SER A 62 -35.42 -29.01 34.56
CA SER A 62 -36.88 -29.08 34.38
C SER A 62 -37.67 -29.03 35.68
N THR A 63 -37.03 -29.11 36.86
CA THR A 63 -37.73 -29.03 38.15
C THR A 63 -38.32 -27.63 38.32
N ARG A 64 -39.60 -27.57 38.70
CA ARG A 64 -40.26 -26.28 38.96
C ARG A 64 -39.80 -25.74 40.31
N LEU A 65 -39.64 -24.42 40.42
CA LEU A 65 -39.14 -23.79 41.64
C LEU A 65 -40.06 -24.02 42.85
N ASP A 66 -41.36 -24.27 42.63
CA ASP A 66 -42.34 -24.61 43.67
C ASP A 66 -42.27 -26.06 44.16
N GLU A 67 -41.47 -26.92 43.52
CA GLU A 67 -41.31 -28.33 43.87
C GLU A 67 -40.02 -28.62 44.66
N ILE A 68 -39.21 -27.59 44.96
CA ILE A 68 -37.93 -27.76 45.63
C ILE A 68 -38.13 -27.92 47.14
N ASP A 69 -37.48 -28.94 47.71
CA ASP A 69 -37.50 -29.25 49.12
C ASP A 69 -36.94 -28.11 49.98
N GLY A 70 -37.54 -27.95 51.16
CA GLY A 70 -37.14 -26.93 52.13
C GLY A 70 -38.02 -25.69 52.15
N TYR A 71 -39.02 -25.59 51.25
CA TYR A 71 -39.96 -24.48 51.27
C TYR A 71 -41.38 -24.86 50.77
N LEU A 72 -42.44 -24.40 51.46
CA LEU A 72 -43.82 -24.85 51.22
C LEU A 72 -44.83 -23.72 50.94
N ASP A 73 -44.41 -22.45 50.89
CA ASP A 73 -45.30 -21.28 50.82
C ASP A 73 -44.89 -20.26 49.72
N TYR A 74 -44.83 -20.66 48.45
CA TYR A 74 -44.51 -19.77 47.32
C TYR A 74 -45.69 -18.87 46.91
N GLY A 75 -45.44 -17.57 46.70
CA GLY A 75 -46.42 -16.58 46.25
C GLY A 75 -46.10 -15.94 44.89
N SER A 76 -47.11 -15.33 44.25
CA SER A 76 -46.98 -14.68 42.93
C SER A 76 -46.11 -13.40 42.90
N GLY A 77 -45.49 -13.04 44.03
CA GLY A 77 -44.63 -11.86 44.18
C GLY A 77 -43.19 -12.18 44.57
N ASP A 78 -42.84 -13.47 44.66
CA ASP A 78 -41.52 -13.90 45.10
C ASP A 78 -40.50 -13.76 43.97
N THR A 79 -39.30 -13.28 44.31
CA THR A 79 -38.24 -13.00 43.35
C THR A 79 -36.86 -13.40 43.89
N ILE A 80 -35.91 -13.58 42.97
CA ILE A 80 -34.48 -13.77 43.25
C ILE A 80 -33.74 -12.58 42.64
N LEU A 81 -33.03 -11.83 43.48
CA LEU A 81 -32.10 -10.80 43.04
C LEU A 81 -30.79 -11.47 42.59
N LEU A 82 -30.41 -11.23 41.34
CA LEU A 82 -29.11 -11.56 40.79
C LEU A 82 -28.21 -10.33 40.95
N SER A 83 -27.15 -10.45 41.74
CA SER A 83 -26.22 -9.34 42.00
C SER A 83 -24.75 -9.77 42.00
N GLY A 84 -23.82 -8.82 41.84
CA GLY A 84 -22.38 -9.10 41.81
C GLY A 84 -21.71 -8.42 40.62
N THR A 85 -20.79 -9.12 39.95
CA THR A 85 -19.98 -8.58 38.86
C THR A 85 -19.91 -9.57 37.69
N ASP A 86 -20.08 -9.10 36.46
CA ASP A 86 -19.94 -9.91 35.22
C ASP A 86 -18.47 -10.15 34.82
N THR A 87 -18.23 -10.93 33.76
CA THR A 87 -16.87 -11.25 33.26
C THR A 87 -16.09 -10.00 32.82
N ASN A 88 -16.80 -8.94 32.42
CA ASN A 88 -16.23 -7.67 31.99
C ASN A 88 -16.00 -6.66 33.15
N GLY A 89 -16.28 -7.06 34.39
CA GLY A 89 -16.12 -6.21 35.57
C GLY A 89 -17.29 -5.24 35.82
N ASN A 90 -18.40 -5.35 35.10
CA ASN A 90 -19.59 -4.52 35.31
C ASN A 90 -20.44 -5.07 36.46
N VAL A 91 -21.08 -4.14 37.19
CA VAL A 91 -21.99 -4.51 38.28
C VAL A 91 -23.30 -5.09 37.72
N VAL A 92 -23.65 -6.28 38.18
CA VAL A 92 -24.95 -6.93 37.92
C VAL A 92 -25.89 -6.67 39.10
N ASN A 93 -27.15 -6.30 38.79
CA ASN A 93 -28.19 -6.04 39.79
C ASN A 93 -29.59 -6.14 39.14
N THR A 94 -30.06 -7.36 38.88
CA THR A 94 -31.33 -7.64 38.18
C THR A 94 -32.21 -8.61 38.96
N VAL A 95 -33.52 -8.59 38.73
CA VAL A 95 -34.49 -9.38 39.50
C VAL A 95 -35.13 -10.44 38.60
N PHE A 96 -35.04 -11.71 39.03
CA PHE A 96 -35.74 -12.85 38.44
C PHE A 96 -37.04 -13.12 39.19
N SER A 97 -38.17 -13.19 38.48
CA SER A 97 -39.48 -13.49 39.09
C SER A 97 -39.75 -14.99 39.09
N ILE A 98 -40.12 -15.55 40.24
CA ILE A 98 -40.38 -17.00 40.41
C ILE A 98 -41.71 -17.40 39.77
N TYR A 99 -42.64 -16.46 39.63
CA TYR A 99 -43.96 -16.67 39.02
C TYR A 99 -44.29 -15.57 38.02
N ASP A 100 -44.70 -15.96 36.82
CA ASP A 100 -45.27 -15.06 35.79
C ASP A 100 -46.31 -15.84 34.97
N GLY A 101 -47.52 -15.93 35.51
CA GLY A 101 -48.62 -16.73 34.96
C GLY A 101 -48.52 -18.25 35.25
N ASP A 102 -47.32 -18.76 35.50
CA ASP A 102 -47.00 -20.10 36.00
C ASP A 102 -45.64 -20.03 36.77
N TYR A 103 -45.34 -21.03 37.60
CA TYR A 103 -44.06 -21.15 38.30
C TYR A 103 -42.94 -21.48 37.31
N LYS A 104 -41.83 -20.76 37.41
CA LYS A 104 -40.64 -20.95 36.58
C LYS A 104 -39.87 -22.19 37.00
N THR A 105 -39.07 -22.70 36.08
CA THR A 105 -38.17 -23.84 36.30
C THR A 105 -36.79 -23.39 36.74
N ILE A 106 -35.98 -24.33 37.22
CA ILE A 106 -34.56 -24.12 37.47
C ILE A 106 -33.84 -23.71 36.18
N GLY A 107 -34.21 -24.27 35.04
CA GLY A 107 -33.66 -23.90 33.74
C GLY A 107 -33.92 -22.44 33.39
N ASP A 108 -35.09 -21.89 33.75
CA ASP A 108 -35.38 -20.47 33.56
C ASP A 108 -34.49 -19.58 34.43
N LEU A 109 -34.16 -20.01 35.66
CA LEU A 109 -33.21 -19.30 36.54
C LEU A 109 -31.79 -19.35 35.99
N LEU A 110 -31.33 -20.51 35.50
CA LEU A 110 -30.01 -20.65 34.87
C LEU A 110 -29.87 -19.73 33.65
N ALA A 111 -30.88 -19.71 32.77
CA ALA A 111 -30.89 -18.81 31.61
C ALA A 111 -30.91 -17.33 32.02
N ALA A 112 -31.58 -16.98 33.12
CA ALA A 112 -31.56 -15.63 33.66
C ALA A 112 -30.17 -15.23 34.21
N ILE A 113 -29.42 -16.18 34.75
CA ILE A 113 -28.02 -15.98 35.16
C ILE A 113 -27.14 -15.73 33.92
N GLU A 114 -27.20 -16.59 32.90
CA GLU A 114 -26.41 -16.40 31.67
C GLU A 114 -26.73 -15.04 31.02
N ALA A 115 -28.00 -14.68 30.94
CA ALA A 115 -28.42 -13.38 30.38
C ALA A 115 -27.95 -12.17 31.21
N ALA A 116 -27.81 -12.31 32.54
CA ALA A 116 -27.43 -11.23 33.43
C ALA A 116 -25.91 -11.03 33.53
N TYR A 117 -25.13 -12.11 33.41
CA TYR A 117 -23.67 -12.09 33.61
C TYR A 117 -22.87 -12.26 32.31
N GLY A 118 -23.54 -12.45 31.16
CA GLY A 118 -22.88 -12.41 29.85
C GLY A 118 -22.23 -13.74 29.46
N ASP A 119 -20.92 -13.72 29.21
CA ASP A 119 -20.12 -14.85 28.71
C ASP A 119 -19.89 -15.93 29.80
N VAL A 120 -20.98 -16.42 30.38
CA VAL A 120 -21.00 -17.50 31.36
C VAL A 120 -21.96 -18.61 30.93
N THR A 121 -21.63 -19.84 31.31
CA THR A 121 -22.52 -20.99 31.23
C THR A 121 -23.05 -21.35 32.61
N ALA A 122 -24.37 -21.30 32.81
CA ALA A 122 -25.03 -21.68 34.06
C ALA A 122 -25.66 -23.07 33.93
N SER A 123 -25.37 -23.96 34.87
CA SER A 123 -25.80 -25.36 34.84
C SER A 123 -26.18 -25.88 36.23
N ILE A 124 -26.82 -27.05 36.26
CA ILE A 124 -27.06 -27.81 37.49
C ILE A 124 -26.19 -29.08 37.46
N THR A 125 -25.46 -29.37 38.55
CA THR A 125 -24.66 -30.59 38.65
C THR A 125 -25.52 -31.82 38.89
N ALA A 126 -24.95 -33.01 38.75
CA ALA A 126 -25.64 -34.27 39.03
C ALA A 126 -26.11 -34.40 40.49
N GLU A 127 -25.49 -33.64 41.40
CA GLU A 127 -25.83 -33.56 42.82
C GLU A 127 -26.87 -32.46 43.11
N GLY A 128 -27.42 -31.76 42.11
CA GLY A 128 -28.45 -30.74 42.31
C GLY A 128 -27.90 -29.38 42.75
N LYS A 129 -26.64 -29.08 42.47
CA LYS A 129 -26.01 -27.78 42.79
C LYS A 129 -26.01 -26.87 41.57
N ILE A 130 -26.26 -25.58 41.75
CA ILE A 130 -26.08 -24.59 40.67
C ILE A 130 -24.59 -24.36 40.45
N GLN A 131 -24.14 -24.36 39.20
CA GLN A 131 -22.77 -24.06 38.80
C GLN A 131 -22.79 -22.98 37.72
N VAL A 132 -21.97 -21.95 37.86
CA VAL A 132 -21.80 -20.90 36.84
C VAL A 132 -20.35 -20.85 36.42
N VAL A 133 -20.08 -21.09 35.15
CA VAL A 133 -18.75 -21.21 34.56
C VAL A 133 -18.48 -20.00 33.68
N ASP A 134 -17.32 -19.37 33.84
CA ASP A 134 -16.84 -18.36 32.91
C ASP A 134 -16.37 -19.02 31.60
N ASP A 135 -16.89 -18.54 30.47
CA ASP A 135 -16.56 -19.05 29.14
C ASP A 135 -15.36 -18.31 28.50
N GLU A 136 -14.90 -17.21 29.10
CA GLU A 136 -13.74 -16.44 28.66
C GLU A 136 -12.41 -17.00 29.21
N VAL A 137 -11.30 -16.45 28.69
CA VAL A 137 -9.95 -16.83 29.09
C VAL A 137 -9.26 -15.58 29.62
N GLY A 138 -9.20 -15.43 30.95
CA GLY A 138 -8.61 -14.23 31.55
C GLY A 138 -8.65 -14.24 33.08
N ASP A 139 -8.26 -13.10 33.66
CA ASP A 139 -8.35 -12.79 35.09
C ASP A 139 -9.66 -12.03 35.36
N ASP A 140 -10.78 -12.72 35.16
CA ASP A 140 -12.10 -12.11 35.19
C ASP A 140 -12.67 -12.10 36.62
N GLN A 141 -13.37 -11.02 36.98
CA GLN A 141 -13.86 -10.78 38.34
C GLN A 141 -15.29 -11.30 38.57
N LEU A 142 -15.64 -12.43 37.94
CA LEU A 142 -17.00 -13.00 37.99
C LEU A 142 -17.44 -13.25 39.45
N SER A 143 -18.54 -12.64 39.85
CA SER A 143 -19.16 -12.83 41.16
C SER A 143 -20.67 -12.92 40.98
N VAL A 144 -21.25 -14.06 41.33
CA VAL A 144 -22.70 -14.33 41.18
C VAL A 144 -23.32 -14.55 42.54
N ILE A 145 -24.19 -13.64 42.94
CA ILE A 145 -24.89 -13.66 44.22
C ILE A 145 -26.39 -13.75 43.95
N LEU A 146 -27.04 -14.78 44.52
CA LEU A 146 -28.46 -15.04 44.38
C LEU A 146 -29.17 -14.74 45.71
N THR A 147 -29.86 -13.61 45.80
CA THR A 147 -30.54 -13.18 47.02
C THR A 147 -32.06 -13.26 46.87
N PRO A 148 -32.77 -14.13 47.61
CA PRO A 148 -34.23 -14.17 47.59
C PRO A 148 -34.85 -12.93 48.26
N SER A 149 -35.98 -12.43 47.73
CA SER A 149 -36.62 -11.19 48.22
C SER A 149 -37.50 -11.34 49.47
N GLN A 150 -37.77 -12.57 49.94
CA GLN A 150 -38.49 -12.88 51.18
C GLN A 150 -37.80 -14.06 51.92
N SER A 151 -37.88 -14.01 53.25
CA SER A 151 -37.06 -14.76 54.24
C SER A 151 -37.44 -16.23 54.41
N SER A 152 -37.62 -16.96 53.33
CA SER A 152 -38.23 -18.29 53.42
C SER A 152 -37.83 -19.21 52.28
N LEU A 153 -37.51 -18.65 51.10
CA LEU A 153 -36.51 -19.24 50.22
C LEU A 153 -35.14 -19.00 50.85
N HIS A 154 -34.48 -20.05 51.33
CA HIS A 154 -33.14 -19.96 51.91
C HIS A 154 -32.17 -20.84 51.14
N PHE A 155 -31.25 -20.21 50.43
CA PHE A 155 -29.89 -20.74 50.33
C PHE A 155 -29.28 -20.44 51.72
N ASP A 156 -29.07 -21.41 52.61
CA ASP A 156 -28.84 -21.17 54.05
C ASP A 156 -27.82 -20.05 54.35
N THR A 157 -28.15 -19.29 55.40
CA THR A 157 -27.52 -18.17 56.15
C THR A 157 -26.60 -17.15 55.49
N ASP A 158 -25.95 -17.41 54.36
CA ASP A 158 -24.97 -16.50 53.77
C ASP A 158 -25.27 -16.06 52.33
N GLY A 159 -26.40 -16.46 51.71
CA GLY A 159 -26.97 -15.80 50.52
C GLY A 159 -26.06 -15.64 49.28
N ASP A 160 -24.92 -16.33 49.27
CA ASP A 160 -23.81 -16.20 48.33
C ASP A 160 -23.51 -17.58 47.73
N LEU A 161 -23.18 -17.67 46.44
CA LEU A 161 -22.66 -18.90 45.83
C LEU A 161 -21.18 -19.14 46.19
N GLY A 162 -20.75 -18.59 47.33
CA GLY A 162 -19.37 -18.54 47.82
C GLY A 162 -18.53 -17.47 47.13
N ALA A 163 -17.79 -16.68 47.91
CA ALA A 163 -16.70 -15.87 47.39
C ALA A 163 -15.61 -16.76 46.76
N ILE A 164 -15.09 -16.37 45.59
CA ILE A 164 -13.95 -17.01 44.92
C ILE A 164 -12.85 -17.31 45.95
N SER A 165 -12.71 -18.57 46.36
CA SER A 165 -11.49 -19.03 47.01
C SER A 165 -10.46 -19.25 45.89
N THR A 166 -9.78 -18.17 45.49
CA THR A 166 -8.71 -18.09 44.48
C THR A 166 -8.77 -19.18 43.41
N LEU A 167 -9.71 -18.99 42.48
CA LEU A 167 -9.79 -19.79 41.25
C LEU A 167 -8.64 -19.41 40.34
N ARG A 168 -7.97 -20.43 39.81
CA ARG A 168 -6.65 -20.31 39.21
C ARG A 168 -6.70 -19.65 37.84
N VAL A 169 -5.97 -18.56 37.71
CA VAL A 169 -5.46 -18.01 36.45
C VAL A 169 -4.65 -19.09 35.72
N ARG A 170 -4.95 -19.32 34.44
CA ARG A 170 -4.08 -20.08 33.54
C ARG A 170 -3.45 -19.13 32.52
N GLU A 171 -2.69 -18.18 33.02
CA GLU A 171 -1.75 -17.39 32.22
C GLU A 171 -0.59 -18.32 31.86
N LEU A 172 -0.63 -18.90 30.64
CA LEU A 172 0.47 -19.73 30.15
C LEU A 172 1.75 -18.89 29.93
N GLN A 173 1.58 -17.59 29.69
CA GLN A 173 2.64 -16.60 29.58
C GLN A 173 2.04 -15.20 29.70
N ALA A 174 2.54 -14.38 30.62
CA ALA A 174 2.14 -12.99 30.75
C ALA A 174 2.56 -12.17 29.53
N GLY A 175 1.66 -11.32 29.05
CA GLY A 175 2.04 -10.25 28.14
C GLY A 175 3.00 -9.31 28.87
N SER A 176 4.22 -9.17 28.36
CA SER A 176 5.20 -8.22 28.88
C SER A 176 5.65 -7.33 27.75
N ASP A 177 5.83 -6.04 28.06
CA ASP A 177 6.51 -5.12 27.18
C ASP A 177 7.93 -5.62 26.92
N ALA A 178 8.43 -5.39 25.71
CA ALA A 178 9.81 -5.70 25.39
C ALA A 178 10.72 -4.74 26.17
N THR A 179 11.92 -5.20 26.54
CA THR A 179 12.94 -4.34 27.15
C THR A 179 14.10 -4.23 26.19
N LEU A 180 14.42 -3.00 25.77
CA LEU A 180 15.50 -2.69 24.84
C LEU A 180 16.46 -1.69 25.49
N ILE A 181 17.76 -1.92 25.38
CA ILE A 181 18.77 -0.96 25.81
C ILE A 181 19.38 -0.33 24.55
N LEU A 182 19.15 0.97 24.35
CA LEU A 182 19.72 1.75 23.25
C LEU A 182 20.70 2.77 23.82
N ASP A 183 21.98 2.67 23.46
CA ASP A 183 23.06 3.55 23.95
C ASP A 183 23.10 3.75 25.48
N GLY A 184 22.75 2.69 26.23
CA GLY A 184 22.70 2.69 27.70
C GLY A 184 21.37 3.16 28.31
N VAL A 185 20.40 3.59 27.49
CA VAL A 185 19.05 3.95 27.93
C VAL A 185 18.12 2.74 27.80
N THR A 186 17.47 2.36 28.90
CA THR A 186 16.46 1.29 28.90
C THR A 186 15.12 1.83 28.45
N LEU A 187 14.50 1.14 27.49
CA LEU A 187 13.25 1.49 26.84
C LEU A 187 12.30 0.30 26.89
N HIS A 188 11.00 0.59 26.98
CA HIS A 188 9.93 -0.41 27.10
C HIS A 188 8.90 -0.27 25.99
N PRO A 189 9.22 -0.66 24.74
CA PRO A 189 8.24 -0.64 23.67
C PRO A 189 7.12 -1.66 23.92
N THR A 190 5.89 -1.22 23.69
CA THR A 190 4.67 -2.02 23.84
C THR A 190 4.45 -3.03 22.71
N THR A 191 5.26 -2.97 21.64
CA THR A 191 5.22 -3.92 20.52
C THR A 191 6.62 -4.33 20.07
N ASN A 192 6.71 -5.48 19.38
CA ASN A 192 7.96 -5.96 18.78
C ASN A 192 8.33 -5.28 17.45
N THR A 193 7.56 -4.28 17.00
CA THR A 193 7.88 -3.47 15.81
C THR A 193 7.92 -2.01 16.20
N VAL A 194 9.13 -1.47 16.32
CA VAL A 194 9.37 -0.18 16.95
C VAL A 194 9.91 0.80 15.93
N SER A 195 9.15 1.85 15.60
CA SER A 195 9.48 2.80 14.53
C SER A 195 9.72 4.24 15.01
N ASP A 196 9.57 4.48 16.30
CA ASP A 196 9.56 5.81 16.94
C ASP A 196 10.80 6.11 17.77
N LEU A 197 11.66 5.11 18.03
CA LEU A 197 12.87 5.28 18.84
C LEU A 197 14.01 5.99 18.11
N ILE A 198 14.21 5.69 16.84
CA ILE A 198 15.25 6.27 16.01
C ILE A 198 14.57 6.83 14.76
N PRO A 199 14.61 8.16 14.52
CA PRO A 199 13.97 8.76 13.36
C PRO A 199 14.37 8.07 12.05
N GLY A 200 13.38 7.57 11.30
CA GLY A 200 13.59 6.90 10.01
C GLY A 200 14.03 5.44 10.10
N VAL A 201 14.12 4.84 11.30
CA VAL A 201 14.47 3.43 11.49
C VAL A 201 13.30 2.68 12.11
N THR A 202 13.01 1.50 11.57
CA THR A 202 12.06 0.56 12.17
C THR A 202 12.80 -0.68 12.63
N LEU A 203 12.72 -0.96 13.93
CA LEU A 203 13.32 -2.12 14.57
C LEU A 203 12.28 -3.22 14.71
N SER A 204 12.58 -4.42 14.20
CA SER A 204 11.78 -5.61 14.43
C SER A 204 12.47 -6.50 15.46
N LEU A 205 11.96 -6.51 16.68
CA LEU A 205 12.48 -7.34 17.78
C LEU A 205 12.04 -8.79 17.54
N LYS A 206 13.00 -9.70 17.39
CA LYS A 206 12.73 -11.11 17.05
C LYS A 206 12.93 -12.06 18.21
N LYS A 207 14.00 -11.85 18.99
CA LYS A 207 14.39 -12.72 20.10
C LYS A 207 15.21 -11.93 21.11
N GLU A 208 15.07 -12.25 22.37
CA GLU A 208 15.95 -11.75 23.43
C GLU A 208 17.36 -12.35 23.32
N ASP A 209 18.36 -11.52 23.58
CA ASP A 209 19.76 -11.92 23.74
C ASP A 209 20.47 -10.89 24.64
N PRO A 210 20.44 -11.08 25.98
CA PRO A 210 20.95 -10.11 26.93
C PRO A 210 22.48 -10.00 26.97
N ASP A 211 23.19 -11.00 26.43
CA ASP A 211 24.66 -11.07 26.46
C ASP A 211 25.29 -10.47 25.19
N THR A 212 24.48 -10.15 24.18
CA THR A 212 24.95 -9.66 22.88
C THR A 212 24.56 -8.20 22.65
N THR A 213 25.56 -7.33 22.54
CA THR A 213 25.35 -5.97 22.05
C THR A 213 25.29 -5.98 20.52
N ILE A 214 24.15 -5.59 19.94
CA ILE A 214 24.01 -5.40 18.49
C ILE A 214 24.40 -3.97 18.13
N THR A 215 25.40 -3.83 17.27
CA THR A 215 25.74 -2.51 16.69
C THR A 215 24.93 -2.28 15.42
N LEU A 216 24.04 -1.28 15.46
CA LEU A 216 23.32 -0.81 14.28
C LEU A 216 24.11 0.31 13.59
N ALA A 217 24.63 0.04 12.40
CA ALA A 217 25.27 1.05 11.56
C ALA A 217 24.31 1.49 10.45
N VAL A 218 23.87 2.75 10.50
CA VAL A 218 23.06 3.36 9.43
C VAL A 218 24.02 4.03 8.45
N ASN A 219 24.19 3.39 7.29
CA ASN A 219 25.06 3.87 6.22
C ASN A 219 24.25 4.25 4.98
N ARG A 220 24.86 5.01 4.08
CA ARG A 220 24.29 5.29 2.77
C ARG A 220 24.31 4.01 1.92
N ASP A 221 23.23 3.80 1.17
CA ASP A 221 23.13 2.71 0.19
C ASP A 221 23.82 3.11 -1.13
N GLU A 222 25.14 3.03 -1.14
CA GLU A 222 25.96 3.38 -2.31
C GLU A 222 25.67 2.48 -3.52
N GLU A 223 25.38 1.20 -3.28
CA GLU A 223 25.03 0.24 -4.32
C GLU A 223 23.69 0.59 -4.97
N GLY A 224 22.66 0.89 -4.17
CA GLY A 224 21.36 1.33 -4.68
C GLY A 224 21.43 2.65 -5.46
N ILE A 225 22.33 3.57 -5.08
CA ILE A 225 22.56 4.80 -5.86
C ILE A 225 23.23 4.50 -7.20
N LYS A 226 24.28 3.66 -7.20
CA LYS A 226 24.97 3.23 -8.43
C LYS A 226 24.01 2.54 -9.38
N GLU A 227 23.15 1.65 -8.88
CA GLU A 227 22.15 0.96 -9.68
C GLU A 227 21.19 1.95 -10.37
N LYS A 228 20.68 2.96 -9.65
CA LYS A 228 19.81 4.00 -10.24
C LYS A 228 20.51 4.82 -11.32
N VAL A 229 21.79 5.14 -11.15
CA VAL A 229 22.57 5.85 -12.18
C VAL A 229 22.80 4.98 -13.41
N LEU A 230 23.06 3.68 -13.23
CA LEU A 230 23.16 2.73 -14.35
C LEU A 230 21.83 2.59 -15.11
N GLN A 231 20.70 2.51 -14.40
CA GLN A 231 19.37 2.48 -15.01
C GLN A 231 19.11 3.76 -15.84
N PHE A 232 19.48 4.92 -15.31
CA PHE A 232 19.41 6.19 -16.05
C PHE A 232 20.28 6.15 -17.34
N ILE A 233 21.54 5.70 -17.23
CA ILE A 233 22.46 5.57 -18.36
C ILE A 233 21.89 4.64 -19.43
N ASN A 234 21.31 3.50 -19.03
CA ASN A 234 20.72 2.54 -19.94
C ASN A 234 19.50 3.12 -20.66
N ALA A 235 18.56 3.75 -19.94
CA ALA A 235 17.39 4.38 -20.55
C ALA A 235 17.76 5.52 -21.53
N TYR A 236 18.77 6.33 -21.17
CA TYR A 236 19.33 7.32 -22.08
C TYR A 236 19.94 6.66 -23.34
N ASN A 237 20.73 5.60 -23.17
CA ASN A 237 21.41 4.91 -24.27
C ASN A 237 20.43 4.23 -25.23
N GLU A 238 19.38 3.60 -24.71
CA GLU A 238 18.29 3.03 -25.51
C GLU A 238 17.58 4.10 -26.33
N THR A 239 17.31 5.26 -25.73
CA THR A 239 16.70 6.40 -26.43
C THR A 239 17.61 6.92 -27.56
N ILE A 240 18.89 7.12 -27.28
CA ILE A 240 19.87 7.55 -28.29
C ILE A 240 20.02 6.52 -29.41
N GLU A 241 20.00 5.23 -29.08
CA GLU A 241 20.05 4.16 -30.07
C GLU A 241 18.82 4.18 -30.99
N ALA A 242 17.62 4.32 -30.43
CA ALA A 242 16.39 4.45 -31.21
C ALA A 242 16.43 5.68 -32.13
N ILE A 243 16.92 6.82 -31.64
CA ILE A 243 17.08 8.04 -32.45
C ILE A 243 18.11 7.83 -33.56
N ASN A 244 19.29 7.28 -33.25
CA ASN A 244 20.36 7.07 -34.22
C ASN A 244 19.95 6.06 -35.30
N ALA A 245 19.19 5.02 -34.96
CA ALA A 245 18.66 4.07 -35.92
C ALA A 245 17.79 4.76 -37.01
N GLN A 246 17.08 5.82 -36.64
CA GLN A 246 16.26 6.62 -37.54
C GLN A 246 17.04 7.70 -38.32
N LEU A 247 18.25 8.05 -37.88
CA LEU A 247 19.08 9.09 -38.49
C LEU A 247 20.26 8.54 -39.31
N THR A 248 20.39 7.21 -39.42
CA THR A 248 21.51 6.56 -40.13
C THR A 248 21.14 6.20 -41.58
N TYR A 249 22.07 6.45 -42.50
CA TYR A 249 22.01 5.96 -43.88
C TYR A 249 22.63 4.55 -43.96
N LYS A 250 21.93 3.58 -44.57
CA LYS A 250 22.43 2.22 -44.79
C LYS A 250 22.57 1.98 -46.28
N ALA A 251 23.80 2.03 -46.79
CA ALA A 251 24.08 1.97 -48.23
C ALA A 251 23.61 0.66 -48.91
N ASP A 252 23.53 -0.44 -48.16
CA ASP A 252 23.36 -1.80 -48.70
C ASP A 252 21.98 -2.45 -48.43
N SER A 253 20.96 -1.68 -48.03
CA SER A 253 19.58 -2.20 -47.85
C SER A 253 18.60 -1.62 -48.87
N GLU A 254 17.58 -2.40 -49.28
CA GLU A 254 16.54 -2.01 -50.26
C GLU A 254 15.80 -0.71 -49.89
N SER A 255 15.76 -0.36 -48.60
CA SER A 255 15.48 0.99 -48.10
C SER A 255 16.80 1.60 -47.63
N SER A 256 17.46 2.39 -48.47
CA SER A 256 18.79 2.95 -48.13
C SER A 256 18.74 4.01 -47.02
N GLN A 257 17.54 4.49 -46.69
CA GLN A 257 17.28 5.55 -45.71
C GLN A 257 16.16 5.13 -44.77
N ALA A 258 16.38 5.32 -43.45
CA ALA A 258 15.33 5.18 -42.45
C ALA A 258 14.21 6.22 -42.70
N PRO A 259 12.94 5.94 -42.34
CA PRO A 259 11.81 6.83 -42.65
C PRO A 259 11.94 8.26 -42.12
N LEU A 260 12.68 8.44 -41.03
CA LEU A 260 12.92 9.75 -40.41
C LEU A 260 14.35 10.25 -40.65
N PHE A 261 15.03 9.76 -41.69
CA PHE A 261 16.34 10.25 -42.07
C PHE A 261 16.28 11.74 -42.40
N GLY A 262 17.19 12.52 -41.83
CA GLY A 262 17.17 13.97 -41.99
C GLY A 262 16.06 14.66 -41.21
N ASP A 263 15.40 13.99 -40.28
CA ASP A 263 14.39 14.63 -39.47
C ASP A 263 14.99 15.66 -38.50
N GLY A 264 14.43 16.87 -38.49
CA GLY A 264 14.89 17.96 -37.62
C GLY A 264 14.53 17.75 -36.15
N THR A 265 13.42 17.07 -35.87
CA THR A 265 12.89 16.91 -34.51
C THR A 265 13.69 15.90 -33.73
N LEU A 266 14.03 14.77 -34.36
CA LEU A 266 14.95 13.79 -33.78
C LEU A 266 16.35 14.37 -33.55
N ARG A 267 16.83 15.22 -34.45
CA ARG A 267 18.11 15.92 -34.27
C ARG A 267 18.07 16.91 -33.09
N SER A 268 16.99 17.68 -32.95
CA SER A 268 16.78 18.57 -31.81
C SER A 268 16.66 17.81 -30.49
N LEU A 269 15.93 16.69 -30.46
CA LEU A 269 15.82 15.84 -29.28
C LEU A 269 17.18 15.28 -28.88
N ARG A 270 17.97 14.75 -29.83
CA ARG A 270 19.33 14.29 -29.55
C ARG A 270 20.22 15.41 -28.98
N ALA A 271 20.14 16.60 -29.58
CA ALA A 271 20.89 17.77 -29.12
C ALA A 271 20.48 18.20 -27.71
N LEU A 272 19.18 18.20 -27.40
CA LEU A 272 18.67 18.48 -26.05
C LEU A 272 19.20 17.46 -25.03
N LEU A 273 19.03 16.17 -25.29
CA LEU A 273 19.46 15.10 -24.39
C LEU A 273 20.97 15.20 -24.10
N SER A 274 21.78 15.29 -25.16
CA SER A 274 23.24 15.41 -25.01
C SER A 274 23.66 16.74 -24.36
N GLY A 275 23.01 17.85 -24.70
CA GLY A 275 23.31 19.17 -24.17
C GLY A 275 22.99 19.29 -22.68
N THR A 276 21.88 18.69 -22.23
CA THR A 276 21.52 18.67 -20.81
C THR A 276 22.48 17.83 -19.99
N VAL A 277 22.89 16.66 -20.49
CA VAL A 277 23.83 15.78 -19.78
C VAL A 277 25.25 16.38 -19.73
N LEU A 278 25.69 17.04 -20.80
CA LEU A 278 27.01 17.71 -20.83
C LEU A 278 27.01 19.09 -20.15
N GLY A 279 25.84 19.62 -19.84
CA GLY A 279 25.67 20.96 -19.29
C GLY A 279 26.31 21.11 -17.91
N ARG A 280 26.86 22.29 -17.65
CA ARG A 280 27.24 22.68 -16.29
C ARG A 280 25.98 22.93 -15.47
N ILE A 281 25.92 22.34 -14.28
CA ILE A 281 24.82 22.56 -13.33
C ILE A 281 25.00 23.93 -12.67
N SER A 282 24.01 24.80 -12.84
CA SER A 282 24.02 26.15 -12.27
C SER A 282 24.07 26.09 -10.73
N GLY A 283 24.94 26.89 -10.13
CA GLY A 283 25.13 26.95 -8.68
C GLY A 283 25.89 25.77 -8.06
N ALA A 284 26.30 24.77 -8.85
CA ALA A 284 27.20 23.72 -8.39
C ALA A 284 28.64 24.25 -8.19
N SER A 285 29.45 23.53 -7.43
CA SER A 285 30.87 23.84 -7.26
C SER A 285 31.60 23.81 -8.62
N ASP A 286 32.54 24.72 -8.84
CA ASP A 286 33.30 24.76 -10.10
C ASP A 286 34.05 23.47 -10.37
N ASP A 287 34.56 22.82 -9.32
CA ASP A 287 35.31 21.57 -9.36
C ASP A 287 34.40 20.34 -9.60
N PHE A 288 33.09 20.47 -9.39
CA PHE A 288 32.13 19.37 -9.48
C PHE A 288 30.78 19.83 -10.05
N SER A 289 30.82 20.43 -11.24
CA SER A 289 29.67 21.05 -11.91
C SER A 289 29.11 20.26 -13.10
N THR A 290 29.69 19.10 -13.45
CA THR A 290 29.22 18.27 -14.59
C THR A 290 29.22 16.78 -14.21
N VAL A 291 28.30 15.98 -14.78
CA VAL A 291 28.28 14.52 -14.53
C VAL A 291 29.53 13.79 -15.04
N GLY A 292 30.28 14.41 -15.97
CA GLY A 292 31.59 13.94 -16.39
C GLY A 292 32.64 13.94 -15.27
N MET A 293 32.51 14.84 -14.29
CA MET A 293 33.39 14.85 -13.10
C MET A 293 33.11 13.65 -12.20
N ALA A 294 31.84 13.22 -12.11
CA ALA A 294 31.40 12.01 -11.41
C ALA A 294 31.66 10.70 -12.18
N GLY A 295 32.35 10.73 -13.33
CA GLY A 295 32.68 9.52 -14.10
C GLY A 295 31.68 9.14 -15.20
N VAL A 296 30.63 9.92 -15.45
CA VAL A 296 29.69 9.68 -16.56
C VAL A 296 30.20 10.36 -17.83
N SER A 297 30.65 9.59 -18.81
CA SER A 297 31.25 10.11 -20.04
C SER A 297 30.35 9.89 -21.25
N LEU A 298 30.40 10.81 -22.22
CA LEU A 298 29.68 10.71 -23.50
C LEU A 298 30.61 10.22 -24.61
N GLY A 299 30.23 9.11 -25.25
CA GLY A 299 30.91 8.55 -26.42
C GLY A 299 30.61 9.32 -27.71
N LYS A 300 31.36 8.99 -28.78
CA LYS A 300 31.20 9.61 -30.11
C LYS A 300 29.86 9.28 -30.78
N ASP A 301 29.25 8.17 -30.40
CA ASP A 301 27.92 7.72 -30.80
C ASP A 301 26.80 8.42 -30.02
N GLY A 302 27.16 9.26 -29.04
CA GLY A 302 26.23 9.96 -28.17
C GLY A 302 25.71 9.09 -27.02
N LYS A 303 26.27 7.90 -26.79
CA LYS A 303 25.93 7.03 -25.64
C LYS A 303 26.76 7.38 -24.41
N LEU A 304 26.20 7.17 -23.23
CA LEU A 304 26.86 7.35 -21.94
C LEU A 304 27.53 6.06 -21.46
N THR A 305 28.66 6.23 -20.80
CA THR A 305 29.41 5.17 -20.10
C THR A 305 29.77 5.62 -18.69
N LEU A 306 29.83 4.67 -17.75
CA LEU A 306 30.22 4.94 -16.36
C LEU A 306 31.65 4.47 -16.08
N ASP A 307 32.49 5.37 -15.58
CA ASP A 307 33.72 5.02 -14.88
C ASP A 307 33.37 4.70 -13.42
N GLU A 308 33.28 3.42 -13.10
CA GLU A 308 32.84 2.96 -11.78
C GLU A 308 33.79 3.39 -10.64
N SER A 309 35.09 3.50 -10.92
CA SER A 309 36.08 3.89 -9.91
C SER A 309 35.91 5.36 -9.54
N ARG A 310 35.79 6.23 -10.55
CA ARG A 310 35.54 7.67 -10.34
C ARG A 310 34.18 7.93 -9.72
N PHE A 311 33.17 7.16 -10.10
CA PHE A 311 31.84 7.28 -9.50
C PHE A 311 31.84 6.83 -8.03
N GLN A 312 32.57 5.76 -7.70
CA GLN A 312 32.74 5.31 -6.31
C GLN A 312 33.47 6.34 -5.45
N ASP A 313 34.52 6.97 -5.99
CA ASP A 313 35.21 8.08 -5.33
C ASP A 313 34.26 9.26 -5.07
N ALA A 314 33.44 9.63 -6.07
CA ALA A 314 32.43 10.66 -5.91
C ALA A 314 31.38 10.32 -4.85
N LEU A 315 30.91 9.07 -4.77
CA LEU A 315 29.97 8.62 -3.73
C LEU A 315 30.55 8.74 -2.32
N THR A 316 31.83 8.39 -2.18
CA THR A 316 32.51 8.33 -0.89
C THR A 316 32.91 9.72 -0.40
N ASN A 317 33.49 10.52 -1.29
CA ASN A 317 34.20 11.75 -0.93
C ASN A 317 33.46 13.03 -1.34
N HIS A 318 32.49 12.95 -2.27
CA HIS A 318 31.81 14.10 -2.88
C HIS A 318 30.29 13.91 -2.97
N PHE A 319 29.67 13.27 -1.96
CA PHE A 319 28.26 12.88 -2.02
C PHE A 319 27.28 14.03 -2.27
N ASP A 320 27.44 15.16 -1.60
CA ASP A 320 26.52 16.30 -1.75
C ASP A 320 26.65 16.97 -3.13
N ASP A 321 27.87 16.99 -3.67
CA ASP A 321 28.12 17.45 -5.03
C ASP A 321 27.50 16.49 -6.05
N LEU A 322 27.69 15.17 -5.86
CA LEU A 322 27.05 14.13 -6.67
C LEU A 322 25.52 14.26 -6.65
N ARG A 323 24.93 14.46 -5.48
CA ARG A 323 23.49 14.69 -5.32
C ARG A 323 23.03 15.90 -6.12
N THR A 324 23.80 16.98 -6.11
CA THR A 324 23.53 18.21 -6.86
C THR A 324 23.57 17.99 -8.37
N LEU A 325 24.45 17.10 -8.86
CA LEU A 325 24.53 16.81 -10.29
C LEU A 325 23.30 16.06 -10.83
N PHE A 326 22.73 15.14 -10.05
CA PHE A 326 21.65 14.28 -10.53
C PHE A 326 20.26 14.74 -10.13
N SER A 327 20.10 15.33 -8.93
CA SER A 327 18.80 15.64 -8.34
C SER A 327 18.62 17.13 -8.07
N VAL A 328 17.42 17.53 -7.67
CA VAL A 328 17.18 18.88 -7.15
C VAL A 328 17.86 19.01 -5.78
N SER A 329 18.73 19.99 -5.65
CA SER A 329 19.41 20.31 -4.38
C SER A 329 19.21 21.77 -4.02
N TRP A 330 19.30 22.06 -2.74
CA TRP A 330 19.15 23.42 -2.24
C TRP A 330 20.07 23.64 -1.04
N SER A 331 20.38 24.90 -0.78
CA SER A 331 21.10 25.35 0.41
C SER A 331 20.53 26.69 0.87
N SER A 332 20.61 26.99 2.16
CA SER A 332 20.27 28.31 2.69
C SER A 332 21.39 28.88 3.53
N THR A 333 21.47 30.22 3.59
CA THR A 333 22.36 30.95 4.50
C THR A 333 21.85 31.02 5.93
N THR A 334 20.64 30.52 6.21
CA THR A 334 20.02 30.51 7.54
C THR A 334 19.28 29.20 7.80
N SER A 335 19.21 28.78 9.06
CA SER A 335 18.44 27.59 9.48
C SER A 335 16.92 27.82 9.49
N HIS A 336 16.49 29.09 9.47
CA HIS A 336 15.07 29.46 9.49
C HIS A 336 14.40 29.34 8.12
N LEU A 337 15.16 29.10 7.04
CA LEU A 337 14.64 28.91 5.69
C LEU A 337 14.75 27.48 5.24
N THR A 338 13.61 26.90 4.86
CA THR A 338 13.51 25.55 4.34
C THR A 338 12.84 25.56 2.98
N TYR A 339 13.49 24.97 1.97
CA TYR A 339 12.83 24.69 0.70
C TYR A 339 11.77 23.60 0.89
N ILE A 340 10.57 23.81 0.31
CA ILE A 340 9.45 22.87 0.39
C ILE A 340 9.21 22.22 -0.96
N LEU A 341 8.92 23.02 -1.98
CA LEU A 341 8.66 22.56 -3.34
C LEU A 341 8.94 23.65 -4.36
N HIS A 342 8.90 23.27 -5.64
CA HIS A 342 8.94 24.19 -6.77
C HIS A 342 8.02 23.66 -7.88
N THR A 343 7.79 24.48 -8.91
CA THR A 343 7.01 24.09 -10.09
C THR A 343 7.87 24.09 -11.35
N LYS A 344 7.27 23.72 -12.49
CA LYS A 344 7.91 23.78 -13.81
C LYS A 344 8.23 25.20 -14.30
N ASN A 345 7.68 26.23 -13.65
CA ASN A 345 7.99 27.62 -13.98
C ASN A 345 9.20 28.14 -13.20
N THR A 346 9.43 27.58 -12.01
CA THR A 346 10.57 27.95 -11.15
C THR A 346 11.88 27.66 -11.86
N GLN A 347 12.85 28.57 -11.78
CA GLN A 347 14.19 28.40 -12.31
C GLN A 347 15.17 28.00 -11.20
N ALA A 348 16.36 27.53 -11.58
CA ALA A 348 17.47 27.39 -10.64
C ALA A 348 18.12 28.76 -10.40
N GLY A 349 18.57 29.03 -9.18
CA GLY A 349 19.15 30.32 -8.84
C GLY A 349 19.31 30.53 -7.34
N THR A 350 19.90 31.67 -6.98
CA THR A 350 19.96 32.14 -5.60
C THR A 350 18.95 33.25 -5.40
N TYR A 351 18.02 33.03 -4.47
CA TYR A 351 16.92 33.92 -4.15
C TYR A 351 17.10 34.47 -2.75
N ASN A 352 17.23 35.80 -2.64
CA ASN A 352 17.23 36.46 -1.34
C ASN A 352 15.79 36.54 -0.84
N LEU A 353 15.56 36.29 0.44
CA LEU A 353 14.23 36.46 1.02
C LEU A 353 14.17 37.74 1.85
N GLN A 354 13.13 38.52 1.59
CA GLN A 354 12.78 39.71 2.36
C GLN A 354 11.49 39.45 3.12
N ILE A 355 11.49 39.65 4.44
CA ILE A 355 10.29 39.52 5.29
C ILE A 355 9.80 40.91 5.68
N THR A 356 8.54 41.23 5.39
CA THR A 356 7.92 42.53 5.66
C THR A 356 7.06 42.53 6.93
N SER A 357 6.48 41.38 7.27
CA SER A 357 5.67 41.19 8.49
C SER A 357 5.81 39.75 8.98
N LEU A 358 5.58 39.52 10.27
CA LEU A 358 5.61 38.18 10.91
C LEU A 358 4.22 37.70 11.35
N ASP A 359 3.24 38.60 11.47
CA ASP A 359 1.87 38.25 11.86
C ASP A 359 0.83 39.16 11.13
N PRO A 360 0.25 38.71 10.00
CA PRO A 360 0.61 37.47 9.29
C PRO A 360 2.02 37.57 8.69
N LEU A 361 2.65 36.42 8.44
CA LEU A 361 3.90 36.36 7.70
C LEU A 361 3.70 37.02 6.32
N GLU A 362 4.52 38.00 5.97
CA GLU A 362 4.56 38.61 4.65
C GLU A 362 6.00 38.76 4.20
N GLY A 363 6.25 38.57 2.90
CA GLY A 363 7.58 38.67 2.34
C GLY A 363 7.57 38.57 0.83
N TYR A 364 8.75 38.65 0.24
CA TYR A 364 8.98 38.59 -1.21
C TYR A 364 10.41 38.13 -1.53
N PHE A 365 10.65 37.69 -2.77
CA PHE A 365 11.96 37.19 -3.20
C PHE A 365 12.77 38.23 -3.99
N VAL A 366 12.15 38.86 -4.98
CA VAL A 366 12.79 39.83 -5.88
C VAL A 366 12.16 41.20 -5.72
N THR A 367 10.83 41.28 -5.85
CA THR A 367 10.07 42.53 -5.77
C THR A 367 8.87 42.41 -4.84
N PRO A 368 8.55 43.44 -4.04
CA PRO A 368 7.37 43.42 -3.17
C PRO A 368 6.10 43.00 -3.93
N GLY A 369 5.38 42.00 -3.41
CA GLY A 369 4.17 41.44 -4.00
C GLY A 369 4.41 40.25 -4.95
N ASP A 370 5.65 39.81 -5.15
CA ASP A 370 5.95 38.62 -5.96
C ASP A 370 5.77 37.28 -5.23
N ALA A 371 5.30 37.31 -3.97
CA ALA A 371 5.03 36.11 -3.18
C ALA A 371 3.67 36.19 -2.47
N ARG A 372 3.07 35.02 -2.29
CA ARG A 372 1.87 34.79 -1.48
C ARG A 372 2.26 34.08 -0.20
N SER A 373 1.76 34.58 0.92
CA SER A 373 1.92 33.93 2.23
C SER A 373 0.76 32.99 2.56
N ASP A 374 1.08 31.93 3.29
CA ASP A 374 0.12 30.96 3.83
C ASP A 374 0.71 30.30 5.07
N GLY A 375 0.31 30.73 6.27
CA GLY A 375 0.98 30.32 7.52
C GLY A 375 2.48 30.68 7.51
N ASP A 376 3.34 29.70 7.78
CA ASP A 376 4.80 29.86 7.78
C ASP A 376 5.42 29.79 6.36
N TYR A 377 4.60 29.73 5.32
CA TYR A 377 5.04 29.47 3.95
C TYR A 377 4.91 30.71 3.06
N LEU A 378 5.91 30.89 2.19
CA LEU A 378 5.93 31.89 1.12
C LEU A 378 6.04 31.19 -0.22
N THR A 379 5.12 31.51 -1.14
CA THR A 379 5.08 30.97 -2.50
C THR A 379 5.30 32.07 -3.52
N GLY A 380 6.35 31.97 -4.34
CA GLY A 380 6.59 32.92 -5.43
C GLY A 380 5.50 32.83 -6.51
N LEU A 381 5.14 33.97 -7.10
CA LEU A 381 4.00 34.13 -8.00
C LEU A 381 4.40 34.51 -9.43
N SER A 382 5.66 34.88 -9.66
CA SER A 382 6.12 35.36 -10.97
C SER A 382 7.63 35.28 -11.14
N GLY A 383 8.09 35.41 -12.39
CA GLY A 383 9.51 35.38 -12.73
C GLY A 383 10.15 34.04 -12.41
N ASP A 384 11.44 34.08 -12.06
CA ASP A 384 12.22 32.88 -11.79
C ASP A 384 11.80 32.12 -10.51
N VAL A 385 11.03 32.77 -9.63
CA VAL A 385 10.50 32.18 -8.38
C VAL A 385 9.07 31.68 -8.52
N ASP A 386 8.47 31.74 -9.71
CA ASP A 386 7.08 31.32 -9.91
C ASP A 386 6.85 29.86 -9.46
N GLY A 387 6.02 29.69 -8.44
CA GLY A 387 5.71 28.41 -7.81
C GLY A 387 6.79 27.87 -6.86
N LEU A 388 7.86 28.61 -6.57
CA LEU A 388 8.82 28.27 -5.51
C LEU A 388 8.16 28.45 -4.16
N MET A 389 8.11 27.40 -3.34
CA MET A 389 7.56 27.46 -1.99
C MET A 389 8.67 27.22 -0.97
N VAL A 390 8.78 28.15 -0.02
CA VAL A 390 9.71 28.10 1.10
C VAL A 390 8.96 28.24 2.40
N ARG A 391 9.47 27.63 3.48
CA ARG A 391 9.01 27.87 4.84
C ARG A 391 10.00 28.77 5.55
N TYR A 392 9.49 29.78 6.25
CA TYR A 392 10.26 30.65 7.13
C TYR A 392 9.77 30.56 8.57
N THR A 393 10.67 30.26 9.51
CA THR A 393 10.35 30.13 10.95
C THR A 393 11.18 31.05 11.83
N GLY A 394 11.72 32.13 11.28
CA GLY A 394 12.50 33.12 12.02
C GLY A 394 11.62 34.22 12.59
N SER A 395 12.21 35.05 13.45
CA SER A 395 11.52 36.14 14.13
C SER A 395 12.01 37.52 13.67
N GLU A 396 12.71 37.60 12.55
CA GLU A 396 13.31 38.82 12.04
C GLU A 396 12.60 39.30 10.77
N THR A 397 12.56 40.62 10.59
CA THR A 397 12.08 41.28 9.36
C THR A 397 13.25 41.88 8.58
N GLY A 398 13.05 42.15 7.30
CA GLY A 398 14.07 42.63 6.37
C GLY A 398 14.74 41.49 5.62
N ALA A 399 16.04 41.61 5.36
CA ALA A 399 16.81 40.60 4.65
C ALA A 399 17.16 39.44 5.58
N VAL A 400 16.38 38.35 5.53
CA VAL A 400 16.50 37.23 6.49
C VAL A 400 17.46 36.12 6.03
N GLY A 401 17.89 36.17 4.77
CA GLY A 401 18.84 35.22 4.20
C GLY A 401 18.57 34.95 2.72
N SER A 402 19.27 33.96 2.16
CA SER A 402 19.05 33.50 0.80
C SER A 402 18.91 31.98 0.72
N LEU A 403 18.24 31.54 -0.34
CA LEU A 403 18.07 30.16 -0.74
C LEU A 403 18.68 29.97 -2.12
N THR A 404 19.64 29.06 -2.25
CA THR A 404 20.14 28.63 -3.57
C THR A 404 19.47 27.32 -3.95
N LEU A 405 18.72 27.33 -5.05
CA LEU A 405 18.08 26.16 -5.66
C LEU A 405 18.88 25.73 -6.90
N ARG A 406 19.14 24.44 -7.02
CA ARG A 406 19.94 23.84 -8.11
C ARG A 406 19.15 22.71 -8.74
N PHE A 407 19.16 22.66 -10.06
CA PHE A 407 18.53 21.59 -10.84
C PHE A 407 19.59 20.70 -11.44
N GLY A 408 19.69 19.47 -10.94
CA GLY A 408 20.50 18.43 -11.54
C GLY A 408 19.94 17.95 -12.89
N VAL A 409 20.69 17.05 -13.53
CA VAL A 409 20.38 16.50 -14.86
C VAL A 409 18.98 15.89 -14.93
N ALA A 410 18.49 15.22 -13.88
CA ALA A 410 17.15 14.62 -13.90
C ALA A 410 16.04 15.67 -14.05
N GLU A 411 16.13 16.78 -13.31
CA GLU A 411 15.14 17.86 -13.38
C GLU A 411 15.22 18.60 -14.72
N LEU A 412 16.43 18.89 -15.20
CA LEU A 412 16.65 19.55 -16.48
C LEU A 412 16.16 18.69 -17.66
N LEU A 413 16.38 17.37 -17.61
CA LEU A 413 15.86 16.43 -18.60
C LEU A 413 14.35 16.32 -18.52
N SER A 414 13.78 16.22 -17.31
CA SER A 414 12.33 16.15 -17.11
C SER A 414 11.62 17.34 -17.78
N ARG A 415 12.09 18.56 -17.52
CA ARG A 415 11.55 19.79 -18.14
C ARG A 415 11.70 19.80 -19.66
N GLY A 416 12.88 19.45 -20.16
CA GLY A 416 13.14 19.40 -21.59
C GLY A 416 12.29 18.36 -22.32
N LEU A 417 12.08 17.20 -21.70
CA LEU A 417 11.27 16.13 -22.24
C LEU A 417 9.78 16.45 -22.16
N GLU A 418 9.30 17.10 -21.09
CA GLU A 418 7.90 17.56 -20.98
C GLU A 418 7.56 18.48 -22.16
N ALA A 419 8.41 19.46 -22.49
CA ALA A 419 8.20 20.36 -23.62
C ALA A 419 8.12 19.65 -24.99
N ILE A 420 8.72 18.46 -25.12
CA ILE A 420 8.69 17.67 -26.35
C ILE A 420 7.50 16.71 -26.39
N THR A 421 7.21 16.09 -25.25
CA THR A 421 6.29 14.94 -25.14
C THR A 421 4.90 15.32 -24.61
N ASP A 422 4.69 16.58 -24.23
CA ASP A 422 3.40 17.05 -23.75
C ASP A 422 2.27 16.71 -24.76
N PRO A 423 1.20 16.04 -24.30
CA PRO A 423 0.18 15.49 -25.18
C PRO A 423 -0.72 16.56 -25.83
N VAL A 424 -0.64 17.82 -25.40
CA VAL A 424 -1.49 18.90 -25.88
C VAL A 424 -0.71 19.86 -26.78
N SER A 425 0.46 20.28 -26.33
CA SER A 425 1.27 21.37 -26.87
C SER A 425 2.72 20.97 -27.16
N GLY A 426 3.08 19.73 -26.85
CA GLY A 426 4.42 19.21 -27.06
C GLY A 426 4.80 19.18 -28.54
N TYR A 427 6.09 19.38 -28.81
CA TYR A 427 6.60 19.43 -30.17
C TYR A 427 6.32 18.17 -30.99
N LEU A 428 6.35 16.99 -30.37
CA LEU A 428 6.05 15.73 -31.03
C LEU A 428 4.56 15.60 -31.38
N THR A 429 3.69 16.04 -30.46
CA THR A 429 2.24 16.09 -30.66
C THR A 429 1.89 16.96 -31.86
N GLU A 430 2.45 18.16 -31.93
CA GLU A 430 2.19 19.09 -33.02
C GLU A 430 2.66 18.55 -34.38
N LYS A 431 3.82 17.90 -34.40
CA LYS A 431 4.31 17.26 -35.62
C LYS A 431 3.43 16.08 -36.06
N ASN A 432 2.96 15.26 -35.13
CA ASN A 432 2.01 14.18 -35.44
C ASN A 432 0.73 14.76 -36.06
N ARG A 433 0.19 15.85 -35.49
CA ARG A 433 -0.97 16.54 -36.04
C ARG A 433 -0.73 17.01 -37.47
N ILE A 434 0.41 17.67 -37.75
CA ILE A 434 0.77 18.14 -39.10
C ILE A 434 0.85 16.97 -40.09
N ILE A 435 1.43 15.83 -39.69
CA ILE A 435 1.53 14.64 -40.55
C ILE A 435 0.13 14.05 -40.81
N GLN A 436 -0.73 13.97 -39.79
CA GLN A 436 -2.10 13.47 -39.94
C GLN A 436 -2.95 14.38 -40.85
N ASP A 437 -2.79 15.69 -40.74
CA ASP A 437 -3.43 16.65 -41.63
C ASP A 437 -2.95 16.47 -43.08
N ALA A 438 -1.65 16.23 -43.28
CA ALA A 438 -1.09 15.95 -44.61
C ALA A 438 -1.64 14.64 -45.20
N ILE A 439 -1.75 13.58 -44.40
CA ILE A 439 -2.36 12.29 -44.80
C ILE A 439 -3.81 12.52 -45.24
N THR A 440 -4.60 13.18 -44.40
CA THR A 440 -6.02 13.48 -44.69
C THR A 440 -6.19 14.26 -46.00
N ASN A 441 -5.34 15.26 -46.24
CA ASN A 441 -5.36 16.04 -47.48
C ASN A 441 -4.96 15.19 -48.71
N LEU A 442 -4.02 14.27 -48.57
CA LEU A 442 -3.65 13.34 -49.63
C LEU A 442 -4.78 12.36 -49.94
N ASP A 443 -5.45 11.84 -48.93
CA ASP A 443 -6.60 10.94 -49.10
C ASP A 443 -7.74 11.62 -49.87
N HIS A 444 -8.07 12.87 -49.54
CA HIS A 444 -9.05 13.65 -50.30
C HIS A 444 -8.65 13.87 -51.76
N ARG A 445 -7.36 14.08 -52.03
CA ARG A 445 -6.85 14.22 -53.40
C ARG A 445 -6.93 12.91 -54.16
N ILE A 446 -6.62 11.79 -53.53
CA ILE A 446 -6.76 10.45 -54.12
C ILE A 446 -8.21 10.20 -54.50
N GLN A 447 -9.15 10.41 -53.58
CA GLN A 447 -10.59 10.27 -53.84
C GLN A 447 -11.04 11.12 -55.03
N THR A 448 -10.64 12.40 -55.07
CA THR A 448 -10.99 13.29 -56.19
C THR A 448 -10.41 12.80 -57.53
N MET A 449 -9.22 12.18 -57.51
CA MET A 449 -8.61 11.61 -58.72
C MET A 449 -9.33 10.33 -59.16
N GLU A 450 -9.71 9.47 -58.23
CA GLU A 450 -10.49 8.25 -58.48
C GLU A 450 -11.84 8.59 -59.13
N ASP A 451 -12.59 9.55 -58.56
CA ASP A 451 -13.87 10.02 -59.12
C ASP A 451 -13.72 10.52 -60.56
N ARG A 452 -12.63 11.26 -60.85
CA ARG A 452 -12.35 11.77 -62.20
C ARG A 452 -11.99 10.66 -63.18
N LEU A 453 -11.24 9.65 -62.73
CA LEU A 453 -10.91 8.49 -63.55
C LEU A 453 -12.18 7.70 -63.90
N GLU A 454 -13.09 7.53 -62.94
CA GLU A 454 -14.37 6.86 -63.15
C GLU A 454 -15.26 7.61 -64.16
N GLN A 455 -15.39 8.93 -64.01
CA GLN A 455 -16.15 9.76 -64.98
C GLN A 455 -15.57 9.69 -66.40
N LYS A 456 -14.23 9.68 -66.51
CA LYS A 456 -13.54 9.55 -67.80
C LYS A 456 -13.78 8.18 -68.42
N MET A 457 -13.73 7.11 -67.61
CA MET A 457 -14.03 5.75 -68.05
C MET A 457 -15.47 5.64 -68.56
N ALA A 458 -16.46 6.13 -67.80
CA ALA A 458 -17.87 6.14 -68.22
C ALA A 458 -18.11 6.96 -69.51
N THR A 459 -17.37 8.06 -69.70
CA THR A 459 -17.44 8.88 -70.92
C THR A 459 -16.87 8.13 -72.13
N LEU A 460 -15.73 7.45 -71.95
CA LEU A 460 -15.11 6.65 -73.00
C LEU A 460 -15.99 5.46 -73.39
N GLU A 461 -16.61 4.80 -72.41
CA GLU A 461 -17.57 3.71 -72.64
C GLU A 461 -18.78 4.19 -73.47
N LYS A 462 -19.39 5.33 -73.10
CA LYS A 462 -20.49 5.93 -73.89
C LYS A 462 -20.06 6.26 -75.32
N ARG A 463 -18.85 6.79 -75.51
CA ARG A 463 -18.30 7.08 -76.85
C ARG A 463 -18.08 5.80 -77.65
N PHE A 464 -17.58 4.74 -77.01
CA PHE A 464 -17.37 3.44 -77.64
C PHE A 464 -18.70 2.84 -78.13
N ILE A 465 -19.73 2.81 -77.29
CA ILE A 465 -21.07 2.32 -77.64
C ILE A 465 -21.68 3.13 -78.80
N ALA A 466 -21.52 4.46 -78.78
CA ALA A 466 -22.00 5.33 -79.86
C ALA A 466 -21.26 5.05 -81.19
N MET A 467 -19.95 4.83 -81.13
CA MET A 467 -19.15 4.45 -82.30
C MET A 467 -19.55 3.07 -82.84
N GLU A 468 -19.76 2.06 -81.99
CA GLU A 468 -20.29 0.76 -82.42
C GLU A 468 -21.64 0.88 -83.10
N THR A 469 -22.55 1.67 -82.53
CA THR A 469 -23.88 1.90 -83.10
C THR A 469 -23.79 2.58 -84.46
N ALA A 470 -22.92 3.59 -84.60
CA ALA A 470 -22.68 4.26 -85.87
C ALA A 470 -22.06 3.32 -86.91
N LEU A 471 -21.11 2.48 -86.51
CA LEU A 471 -20.48 1.48 -87.37
C LEU A 471 -21.51 0.45 -87.85
N SER A 472 -22.38 -0.04 -86.95
CA SER A 472 -23.47 -0.95 -87.28
C SER A 472 -24.45 -0.32 -88.29
N LYS A 473 -24.81 0.95 -88.09
CA LYS A 473 -25.63 1.70 -89.08
C LYS A 473 -24.93 1.82 -90.43
N LEU A 474 -23.65 2.19 -90.45
CA LEU A 474 -22.86 2.29 -91.69
C LEU A 474 -22.74 0.94 -92.40
N GLN A 475 -22.54 -0.15 -91.67
CA GLN A 475 -22.55 -1.51 -92.22
C GLN A 475 -23.92 -1.86 -92.81
N SER A 476 -25.02 -1.54 -92.11
CA SER A 476 -26.37 -1.77 -92.64
C SER A 476 -26.67 -0.94 -93.89
N GLN A 477 -26.21 0.32 -93.93
CA GLN A 477 -26.33 1.20 -95.10
C GLN A 477 -25.46 0.73 -96.26
N SER A 478 -24.24 0.28 -95.99
CA SER A 478 -23.36 -0.32 -96.99
C SER A 478 -23.98 -1.58 -97.59
N GLY A 479 -24.54 -2.46 -96.76
CA GLY A 479 -25.28 -3.64 -97.21
C GLY A 479 -26.49 -3.26 -98.06
N TRP A 480 -27.27 -2.26 -97.64
CA TRP A 480 -28.41 -1.75 -98.42
C TRP A 480 -27.97 -1.16 -99.76
N LEU A 481 -26.95 -0.29 -99.78
CA LEU A 481 -26.38 0.28 -101.01
C LEU A 481 -25.86 -0.81 -101.95
N SER A 482 -25.16 -1.82 -101.41
CA SER A 482 -24.68 -2.95 -102.18
C SER A 482 -25.83 -3.74 -102.80
N SER A 483 -26.94 -3.94 -102.06
CA SER A 483 -28.15 -4.59 -102.59
C SER A 483 -28.83 -3.77 -103.70
N GLN A 484 -28.90 -2.44 -103.57
CA GLN A 484 -29.44 -1.54 -104.60
C GLN A 484 -28.57 -1.53 -105.87
N ILE A 485 -27.25 -1.46 -105.72
CA ILE A 485 -26.31 -1.54 -106.84
C ILE A 485 -26.48 -2.87 -107.58
N ASN A 486 -26.59 -3.99 -106.86
CA ASN A 486 -26.82 -5.30 -107.47
C ASN A 486 -28.17 -5.38 -108.20
N ALA A 487 -29.24 -4.80 -107.65
CA ALA A 487 -30.54 -4.74 -108.30
C ALA A 487 -30.52 -3.90 -109.59
N ILE A 488 -29.85 -2.75 -109.57
CA ILE A 488 -29.65 -1.91 -110.76
C ILE A 488 -28.82 -2.68 -111.80
N ASN A 489 -27.77 -3.40 -111.41
CA ASN A 489 -26.93 -4.18 -112.33
C ASN A 489 -27.70 -5.35 -113.00
N GLN A 490 -28.75 -5.87 -112.35
CA GLN A 490 -29.61 -6.90 -112.94
C GLN A 490 -30.69 -6.36 -113.88
N GLY A 491 -31.06 -5.08 -113.77
CA GLY A 491 -32.03 -4.43 -114.67
C GLY A 491 -31.45 -3.95 -116.00
N TRP A 492 -30.14 -4.06 -116.22
CA TRP A 492 -29.42 -3.61 -117.42
C TRP A 492 -28.98 -4.78 -118.34
N ARG A 493 -29.54 -5.98 -118.16
CA ARG A 493 -29.46 -7.11 -119.10
C ARG A 493 -30.84 -7.38 -119.68
#